data_AF-A0A0B9WE69-F1
#
_entry.id   AF-A0A0B9WE69-F1
#
_cell.length_a   1.000
_cell.length_b   1.000
_cell.length_c   1.000
_cell.angle_alpha   90.00
_cell.angle_beta   90.00
_cell.angle_gamma   90.00
#
_symmetry.space_group_name_H-M   'P 1'
#
loop_
_entity.id
_entity.type
_entity.pdbx_description
1 polymer ?
#
loop_
_entity_poly.entity_id
_entity_poly.type
_entity_poly.pdbx_seq_one_letter_code
_entity_poly.pdbx_strand_id
1 'polypeptide(L)'
;MKRSLTLLLSTFISIQAFAEENACEKIWDSFKNKNESIKIDKVNVPCKQIWEDSNKAKLVKTIGLNPKDAQWMSTGECQVIEVNKNKYQVYYAYLKNDHSDINIINDTNGNYFSYYRNLGRYDMFEDKFYPTKKANKNGVELSCPGLGNFEKMKPILSSYINNKKIDIKRFSFEDLNK
;
A
#
# COMPACT_ATOMS: atom_id res chain seq x y z
N MET A 1 3.71 9.47 -65.79
CA MET A 1 4.22 10.04 -64.52
C MET A 1 3.54 9.33 -63.36
N LYS A 2 4.23 8.48 -62.61
CA LYS A 2 3.70 7.80 -61.41
C LYS A 2 4.14 8.57 -60.17
N ARG A 3 3.20 9.17 -59.44
CA ARG A 3 3.46 9.82 -58.15
C ARG A 3 3.46 8.74 -57.07
N SER A 4 4.63 8.48 -56.48
CA SER A 4 4.78 7.64 -55.29
C SER A 4 4.41 8.49 -54.07
N LEU A 5 3.39 8.07 -53.31
CA LEU A 5 2.95 8.72 -52.09
C LEU A 5 3.58 7.97 -50.92
N THR A 6 4.67 8.49 -50.38
CA THR A 6 5.37 7.89 -49.23
C THR A 6 4.63 8.29 -47.95
N LEU A 7 3.96 7.32 -47.31
CA LEU A 7 3.30 7.50 -46.02
C LEU A 7 4.38 7.48 -44.91
N LEU A 8 4.69 8.64 -44.33
CA LEU A 8 5.58 8.75 -43.16
C LEU A 8 4.77 8.44 -41.90
N LEU A 9 4.98 7.24 -41.35
CA LEU A 9 4.42 6.81 -40.08
C LEU A 9 5.26 7.44 -38.94
N SER A 10 4.80 8.55 -38.36
CA SER A 10 5.42 9.15 -37.18
C SER A 10 4.99 8.39 -35.93
N THR A 11 5.87 7.51 -35.44
CA THR A 11 5.72 6.88 -34.13
C THR A 11 5.97 7.92 -33.04
N PHE A 12 4.90 8.44 -32.45
CA PHE A 12 4.97 9.19 -31.19
C PHE A 12 5.35 8.22 -30.07
N ILE A 13 6.65 8.09 -29.80
CA ILE A 13 7.13 7.40 -28.60
C ILE A 13 6.87 8.36 -27.43
N SER A 14 5.71 8.21 -26.79
CA SER A 14 5.43 8.90 -25.53
C SER A 14 6.39 8.37 -24.47
N ILE A 15 7.47 9.10 -24.19
CA ILE A 15 8.34 8.83 -23.05
C ILE A 15 7.51 9.17 -21.80
N GLN A 16 6.85 8.17 -21.22
CA GLN A 16 6.29 8.29 -19.88
C GLN A 16 7.48 8.39 -18.93
N ALA A 17 7.81 9.62 -18.53
CA ALA A 17 8.78 9.88 -17.48
C ALA A 17 8.18 9.39 -16.15
N PHE A 18 8.46 8.14 -15.80
CA PHE A 18 8.08 7.59 -14.50
C PHE A 18 8.96 8.22 -13.41
N ALA A 19 8.38 8.51 -12.25
CA ALA A 19 9.14 8.94 -11.10
C ALA A 19 10.17 7.85 -10.71
N GLU A 20 11.34 8.27 -10.24
CA GLU A 20 12.36 7.37 -9.69
C GLU A 20 11.78 6.47 -8.59
N GLU A 21 12.37 5.27 -8.42
CA GLU A 21 12.01 4.32 -7.36
C GLU A 21 11.99 5.01 -5.99
N ASN A 22 10.82 5.10 -5.38
CA ASN A 22 10.66 5.80 -4.11
C ASN A 22 11.25 4.99 -2.95
N ALA A 23 11.57 5.66 -1.84
CA ALA A 23 12.21 5.01 -0.68
C ALA A 23 11.40 3.83 -0.12
N CYS A 24 10.08 3.84 -0.26
CA CYS A 24 9.20 2.77 0.22
C CYS A 24 9.28 1.51 -0.66
N GLU A 25 9.44 1.68 -1.97
CA GLU A 25 9.72 0.56 -2.89
C GLU A 25 11.03 -0.13 -2.55
N LYS A 26 12.09 0.64 -2.25
CA LYS A 26 13.37 0.10 -1.82
C LYS A 26 13.26 -0.71 -0.53
N ILE A 27 12.49 -0.21 0.45
CA ILE A 27 12.20 -0.96 1.67
C ILE A 27 11.46 -2.26 1.32
N TRP A 28 10.39 -2.19 0.52
CA TRP A 28 9.63 -3.37 0.11
C TRP A 28 10.50 -4.43 -0.56
N ASP A 29 11.26 -4.07 -1.59
CA ASP A 29 12.10 -5.02 -2.32
C ASP A 29 13.22 -5.60 -1.45
N SER A 30 13.75 -4.81 -0.52
CA SER A 30 14.76 -5.27 0.44
C SER A 30 14.23 -6.28 1.45
N PHE A 31 12.91 -6.36 1.66
CA PHE A 31 12.34 -7.00 2.85
C PHE A 31 11.24 -8.02 2.58
N LYS A 32 10.54 -7.97 1.44
CA LYS A 32 9.36 -8.82 1.15
C LYS A 32 9.60 -10.33 1.30
N ASN A 33 10.83 -10.78 1.12
CA ASN A 33 11.22 -12.20 1.23
C ASN A 33 12.07 -12.52 2.48
N LYS A 34 12.24 -11.59 3.44
CA LYS A 34 13.21 -11.78 4.53
C LYS A 34 12.71 -12.56 5.74
N ASN A 35 11.41 -12.59 6.02
CA ASN A 35 10.87 -13.33 7.15
C ASN A 35 10.13 -14.58 6.71
N GLU A 36 10.76 -15.73 6.96
CA GLU A 36 10.24 -17.04 6.58
C GLU A 36 9.32 -17.66 7.65
N SER A 37 9.28 -17.12 8.87
CA SER A 37 8.57 -17.73 10.01
C SER A 37 7.58 -16.78 10.71
N ILE A 38 6.69 -16.17 9.93
CA ILE A 38 5.55 -15.43 10.48
C ILE A 38 4.45 -16.42 10.85
N LYS A 39 4.13 -16.55 12.14
CA LYS A 39 2.94 -17.29 12.59
C LYS A 39 1.76 -16.34 12.57
N ILE A 40 0.69 -16.74 11.89
CA ILE A 40 -0.55 -15.97 11.81
C ILE A 40 -1.58 -16.65 12.72
N ASP A 41 -2.12 -15.92 13.69
CA ASP A 41 -3.18 -16.45 14.54
C ASP A 41 -4.44 -16.67 13.70
N LYS A 42 -5.13 -17.79 13.88
CA LYS A 42 -6.34 -18.08 13.07
C LYS A 42 -7.53 -17.18 13.39
N VAL A 43 -7.46 -16.43 14.49
CA VAL A 43 -8.56 -15.62 15.02
C VAL A 43 -8.16 -14.17 14.91
N ASN A 44 -8.97 -13.41 14.19
CA ASN A 44 -8.89 -11.96 14.18
C ASN A 44 -9.35 -11.39 15.52
N VAL A 45 -8.79 -10.24 15.90
CA VAL A 45 -9.18 -9.54 17.13
C VAL A 45 -9.79 -8.19 16.79
N PRO A 46 -10.82 -7.71 17.53
CA PRO A 46 -11.31 -6.35 17.37
C PRO A 46 -10.19 -5.34 17.57
N CYS A 47 -10.12 -4.33 16.73
CA CYS A 47 -9.15 -3.25 16.91
C CYS A 47 -9.69 -1.89 16.50
N LYS A 48 -9.18 -0.86 17.18
CA LYS A 48 -9.61 0.53 16.96
C LYS A 48 -9.28 0.98 15.54
N GLN A 49 -10.23 1.67 14.95
CA GLN A 49 -10.16 2.22 13.60
C GLN A 49 -9.17 3.38 13.48
N ILE A 50 -8.85 3.80 12.26
CA ILE A 50 -8.00 4.98 12.00
C ILE A 50 -8.52 6.24 12.71
N TRP A 51 -9.84 6.42 12.78
CA TRP A 51 -10.47 7.58 13.43
C TRP A 51 -10.62 7.46 14.96
N GLU A 52 -10.33 6.30 15.53
CA GLU A 52 -10.47 5.99 16.97
C GLU A 52 -9.12 5.83 17.68
N ASP A 53 -8.06 5.56 16.92
CA ASP A 53 -6.71 5.32 17.41
C ASP A 53 -5.81 6.53 17.09
N SER A 54 -5.30 7.19 18.13
CA SER A 54 -4.48 8.39 17.99
C SER A 54 -3.18 8.15 17.22
N ASN A 55 -2.59 6.96 17.30
CA ASN A 55 -1.36 6.63 16.61
C ASN A 55 -1.62 6.33 15.14
N LYS A 56 -2.68 5.56 14.82
CA LYS A 56 -3.11 5.36 13.42
C LYS A 56 -3.49 6.70 12.78
N ALA A 57 -4.23 7.54 13.49
CA ALA A 57 -4.58 8.89 13.04
C ALA A 57 -3.35 9.77 12.79
N LYS A 58 -2.35 9.73 13.69
CA LYS A 58 -1.10 10.47 13.49
C LYS A 58 -0.35 9.98 12.27
N LEU A 59 -0.26 8.66 12.08
CA LEU A 59 0.41 8.03 10.95
C LEU A 59 -0.21 8.43 9.61
N VAL A 60 -1.54 8.37 9.45
CA VAL A 60 -2.18 8.80 8.18
C VAL A 60 -2.05 10.30 7.93
N LYS A 61 -2.01 11.14 8.98
CA LYS A 61 -1.74 12.58 8.83
C LYS A 61 -0.35 12.87 8.26
N THR A 62 0.66 12.05 8.59
CA THR A 62 2.03 12.28 8.07
C THR A 62 2.13 12.17 6.55
N ILE A 63 1.21 11.45 5.92
CA ILE A 63 1.12 11.29 4.47
C ILE A 63 0.02 12.18 3.87
N GLY A 64 -0.47 13.17 4.62
CA GLY A 64 -1.41 14.18 4.15
C GLY A 64 -2.87 13.72 4.07
N LEU A 65 -3.23 12.56 4.63
CA LEU A 65 -4.61 12.06 4.62
C LEU A 65 -5.39 12.54 5.85
N ASN A 66 -6.70 12.66 5.69
CA ASN A 66 -7.62 12.94 6.79
C ASN A 66 -8.02 11.63 7.49
N PRO A 67 -7.71 11.43 8.79
CA PRO A 67 -8.14 10.24 9.52
C PRO A 67 -9.65 10.09 9.65
N LYS A 68 -10.39 11.20 9.54
CA LYS A 68 -11.86 11.26 9.63
C LYS A 68 -12.53 11.32 8.25
N ASP A 69 -11.81 10.96 7.19
CA ASP A 69 -12.43 10.82 5.87
C ASP A 69 -13.52 9.74 5.95
N ALA A 70 -14.74 10.10 5.55
CA ALA A 70 -15.89 9.18 5.56
C ALA A 70 -15.75 8.05 4.54
N GLN A 71 -14.75 8.13 3.64
CA GLN A 71 -14.43 7.08 2.69
C GLN A 71 -13.62 5.93 3.30
N TRP A 72 -13.05 6.09 4.50
CA TRP A 72 -12.31 4.99 5.12
C TRP A 72 -13.24 3.80 5.40
N MET A 73 -12.83 2.64 4.91
CA MET A 73 -13.44 1.34 5.14
C MET A 73 -12.42 0.43 5.80
N SER A 74 -12.86 -0.39 6.76
CA SER A 74 -12.06 -1.48 7.32
C SER A 74 -12.99 -2.60 7.79
N THR A 75 -12.41 -3.73 8.17
CA THR A 75 -13.14 -4.85 8.77
C THR A 75 -13.48 -4.62 10.25
N GLY A 76 -12.87 -3.64 10.92
CA GLY A 76 -12.92 -3.50 12.39
C GLY A 76 -12.09 -4.55 13.14
N GLU A 77 -11.34 -5.34 12.40
CA GLU A 77 -10.59 -6.47 12.90
C GLU A 77 -9.12 -6.37 12.50
N CYS A 78 -8.24 -6.80 13.39
CA CYS A 78 -6.81 -6.90 13.17
C CYS A 78 -6.39 -8.36 13.17
N GLN A 79 -5.48 -8.69 12.27
CA GLN A 79 -4.78 -9.96 12.27
C GLN A 79 -3.68 -9.93 13.33
N VAL A 80 -3.66 -10.89 14.24
CA VAL A 80 -2.52 -11.06 15.15
C VAL A 80 -1.48 -11.96 14.49
N ILE A 81 -0.22 -11.55 14.57
CA ILE A 81 0.92 -12.34 14.09
C ILE A 81 2.00 -12.43 15.17
N GLU A 82 2.78 -13.51 15.16
CA GLU A 82 3.93 -13.71 16.02
C GLU A 82 5.20 -13.90 15.21
N VAL A 83 6.25 -13.16 15.57
CA VAL A 83 7.60 -13.29 15.02
C VAL A 83 8.60 -13.27 16.17
N ASN A 84 9.43 -14.31 16.27
CA ASN A 84 10.42 -14.45 17.34
C ASN A 84 9.82 -14.26 18.75
N LYS A 85 8.66 -14.88 19.01
CA LYS A 85 7.87 -14.77 20.27
C LYS A 85 7.32 -13.36 20.59
N ASN A 86 7.48 -12.39 19.69
CA ASN A 86 6.87 -11.07 19.82
C ASN A 86 5.57 -11.03 19.04
N LYS A 87 4.51 -10.50 19.65
CA LYS A 87 3.20 -10.34 19.02
C LYS A 87 3.07 -8.97 18.38
N TYR A 88 2.44 -8.96 17.22
CA TYR A 88 2.09 -7.77 16.47
C TYR A 88 0.64 -7.85 16.02
N GLN A 89 0.02 -6.69 15.82
CA GLN A 89 -1.27 -6.56 15.17
C GLN A 89 -1.07 -5.97 13.79
N VAL A 90 -1.74 -6.53 12.78
CA VAL A 90 -1.80 -5.97 11.43
C VAL A 90 -3.23 -5.55 11.13
N TYR A 91 -3.38 -4.28 10.81
CA TYR A 91 -4.63 -3.60 10.47
C TYR A 91 -4.65 -3.29 8.97
N TYR A 92 -5.79 -3.49 8.33
CA TYR A 92 -6.03 -3.13 6.93
C TYR A 92 -7.21 -2.18 6.82
N ALA A 93 -7.08 -1.15 5.99
CA ALA A 93 -8.17 -0.27 5.60
C ALA A 93 -7.98 0.25 4.18
N TYR A 94 -9.04 0.76 3.57
CA TYR A 94 -9.02 1.32 2.23
C TYR A 94 -10.01 2.47 2.08
N LEU A 95 -9.81 3.31 1.06
CA LEU A 95 -10.75 4.33 0.66
C LEU A 95 -11.79 3.71 -0.28
N LYS A 96 -13.07 3.83 0.07
CA LYS A 96 -14.19 3.17 -0.63
C LYS A 96 -14.21 3.40 -2.14
N ASN A 97 -14.01 4.65 -2.57
CA ASN A 97 -14.20 5.02 -3.97
C ASN A 97 -12.91 4.82 -4.79
N ASP A 98 -11.76 5.15 -4.22
CA ASP A 98 -10.48 5.18 -4.94
C ASP A 98 -9.64 3.92 -4.75
N HIS A 99 -10.11 2.97 -3.93
CA HIS A 99 -9.46 1.69 -3.60
C HIS A 99 -8.04 1.78 -3.03
N SER A 100 -7.51 2.99 -2.84
CA SER A 100 -6.24 3.23 -2.17
C SER A 100 -6.28 2.64 -0.76
N ASP A 101 -5.24 1.92 -0.36
CA ASP A 101 -5.26 1.10 0.83
C ASP A 101 -4.06 1.31 1.74
N ILE A 102 -4.25 0.97 3.01
CA ILE A 102 -3.21 1.03 4.03
C ILE A 102 -3.15 -0.28 4.82
N ASN A 103 -1.94 -0.80 4.94
CA ASN A 103 -1.60 -1.86 5.88
C ASN A 103 -0.76 -1.26 7.01
N ILE A 104 -1.16 -1.44 8.26
CA ILE A 104 -0.48 -0.91 9.45
C ILE A 104 -0.12 -2.08 10.36
N ILE A 105 1.14 -2.18 10.77
CA ILE A 105 1.59 -3.08 11.83
C ILE A 105 1.90 -2.29 13.10
N ASN A 106 1.56 -2.84 14.26
CA ASN A 106 1.97 -2.30 15.55
C ASN A 106 2.38 -3.38 16.55
N ASP A 107 3.26 -3.00 17.48
CA ASP A 107 3.62 -3.82 18.64
C ASP A 107 2.89 -3.36 19.90
N THR A 108 3.19 -4.01 21.02
CA THR A 108 2.62 -3.68 22.34
C THR A 108 3.23 -2.42 22.97
N ASN A 109 4.33 -1.90 22.42
CA ASN A 109 5.02 -0.71 22.93
C ASN A 109 4.54 0.58 22.23
N GLY A 110 3.55 0.48 21.35
CA GLY A 110 3.02 1.63 20.62
C GLY A 110 3.91 2.09 19.46
N ASN A 111 4.77 1.22 18.94
CA ASN A 111 5.49 1.46 17.68
C ASN A 111 4.59 1.06 16.51
N TYR A 112 4.66 1.81 15.40
CA TYR A 112 3.85 1.59 14.21
C TYR A 112 4.69 1.68 12.96
N PHE A 113 4.38 0.85 11.97
CA PHE A 113 4.86 0.98 10.59
C PHE A 113 3.72 0.71 9.63
N SER A 114 3.78 1.25 8.43
CA SER A 114 2.73 1.05 7.45
C SER A 114 3.24 1.06 6.01
N TYR A 115 2.40 0.53 5.13
CA TYR A 115 2.43 0.80 3.70
C TYR A 115 1.08 1.36 3.30
N TYR A 116 1.09 2.54 2.69
CA TYR A 116 -0.05 3.14 2.01
C TYR A 116 0.17 3.08 0.50
N ARG A 117 -0.79 2.48 -0.22
CA ARG A 117 -0.86 2.44 -1.68
C ARG A 117 -1.87 3.48 -2.15
N ASN A 118 -1.38 4.55 -2.76
CA ASN A 118 -2.22 5.54 -3.42
C ASN A 118 -2.36 5.20 -4.90
N LEU A 119 -3.58 4.90 -5.33
CA LEU A 119 -3.93 4.57 -6.72
C LEU A 119 -4.37 5.80 -7.51
N GLY A 120 -4.46 6.97 -6.86
CA GLY A 120 -5.04 8.17 -7.44
C GLY A 120 -6.57 8.10 -7.46
N ARG A 121 -7.19 8.74 -8.45
CA ARG A 121 -8.66 8.79 -8.57
C ARG A 121 -9.16 7.60 -9.37
N TYR A 122 -10.15 6.87 -8.86
CA TYR A 122 -10.83 5.87 -9.66
C TYR A 122 -12.01 6.50 -10.43
N ASP A 123 -12.14 6.13 -11.70
CA ASP A 123 -13.27 6.52 -12.55
C ASP A 123 -14.12 5.30 -12.87
N MET A 124 -15.33 5.26 -12.29
CA MET A 124 -16.24 4.13 -12.45
C MET A 124 -16.81 3.99 -13.86
N PHE A 125 -16.85 5.07 -14.65
CA PHE A 125 -17.42 5.03 -15.99
C PHE A 125 -16.43 4.43 -17.00
N GLU A 126 -15.14 4.67 -16.78
CA GLU A 126 -14.06 4.14 -17.61
C GLU A 126 -13.42 2.87 -17.04
N ASP A 127 -13.83 2.46 -15.84
CA ASP A 127 -13.22 1.38 -15.07
C ASP A 127 -11.69 1.51 -15.00
N LYS A 128 -11.22 2.71 -14.60
CA LYS A 128 -9.81 3.06 -14.68
C LYS A 128 -9.34 3.96 -13.54
N PHE A 129 -8.12 3.69 -13.09
CA PHE A 129 -7.38 4.58 -12.19
C PHE A 129 -6.67 5.70 -12.96
N TYR A 130 -6.74 6.90 -12.40
CA TYR A 130 -5.99 8.08 -12.78
C TYR A 130 -4.89 8.31 -11.75
N PRO A 131 -3.67 7.79 -11.98
CA PRO A 131 -2.62 7.79 -10.98
C PRO A 131 -2.15 9.20 -10.63
N THR A 132 -1.54 9.33 -9.45
CA THR A 132 -0.92 10.58 -9.05
C THR A 132 0.34 10.86 -9.89
N LYS A 133 0.81 12.11 -9.88
CA LYS A 133 2.05 12.51 -10.57
C LYS A 133 3.31 11.80 -10.02
N LYS A 134 3.24 11.24 -8.81
CA LYS A 134 4.34 10.55 -8.13
C LYS A 134 4.20 9.04 -8.21
N ALA A 135 3.21 8.54 -8.93
CA ALA A 135 3.00 7.12 -9.11
C ALA A 135 4.17 6.49 -9.87
N ASN A 136 4.48 5.25 -9.51
CA ASN A 136 5.42 4.41 -10.22
C ASN A 136 4.86 3.96 -11.58
N LYS A 137 5.64 3.17 -12.32
CA LYS A 137 5.22 2.64 -13.63
C LYS A 137 3.97 1.77 -13.64
N ASN A 138 3.53 1.29 -12.48
CA ASN A 138 2.30 0.49 -12.33
C ASN A 138 1.13 1.34 -11.82
N GLY A 139 1.25 2.68 -11.77
CA GLY A 139 0.19 3.58 -11.33
C GLY A 139 0.01 3.65 -9.81
N VAL A 140 0.99 3.21 -9.02
CA VAL A 140 0.93 3.24 -7.55
C VAL A 140 1.93 4.25 -7.00
N GLU A 141 1.47 5.19 -6.19
CA GLU A 141 2.35 5.99 -5.31
C GLU A 141 2.39 5.35 -3.92
N LEU A 142 3.59 4.97 -3.47
CA LEU A 142 3.78 4.37 -2.14
C LEU A 142 4.25 5.40 -1.11
N SER A 143 3.66 5.30 0.07
CA SER A 143 4.16 5.95 1.28
C SER A 143 4.25 4.93 2.42
N CYS A 144 5.23 5.08 3.31
CA CYS A 144 5.50 4.10 4.35
C CYS A 144 5.86 4.75 5.69
N PRO A 145 4.96 5.58 6.26
CA PRO A 145 5.23 6.24 7.52
C PRO A 145 5.30 5.25 8.67
N GLY A 146 6.09 5.62 9.68
CA GLY A 146 6.19 4.90 10.94
C GLY A 146 6.22 5.85 12.14
N LEU A 147 5.94 5.31 13.33
CA LEU A 147 5.96 6.02 14.60
C LEU A 147 6.75 5.19 15.62
N GLY A 148 7.60 5.86 16.40
CA GLY A 148 8.44 5.19 17.40
C GLY A 148 9.62 4.43 16.76
N ASN A 149 10.04 3.34 17.40
CA ASN A 149 11.10 2.47 16.91
C ASN A 149 10.51 1.32 16.08
N PHE A 150 10.42 1.54 14.76
CA PHE A 150 9.73 0.64 13.85
C PHE A 150 10.63 -0.09 12.84
N GLU A 151 11.96 0.02 12.97
CA GLU A 151 12.90 -0.63 12.02
C GLU A 151 12.69 -2.15 11.94
N LYS A 152 12.39 -2.78 13.07
CA LYS A 152 12.13 -4.22 13.16
C LYS A 152 10.82 -4.63 12.47
N MET A 153 9.89 -3.69 12.29
CA MET A 153 8.58 -3.95 11.70
C MET A 153 8.60 -3.96 10.18
N LYS A 154 9.56 -3.27 9.55
CA LYS A 154 9.72 -3.26 8.09
C LYS A 154 9.77 -4.67 7.50
N PRO A 155 10.71 -5.55 7.88
CA PRO A 155 10.73 -6.92 7.38
C PRO A 155 9.49 -7.74 7.74
N ILE A 156 8.84 -7.46 8.87
CA ILE A 156 7.68 -8.23 9.32
C ILE A 156 6.47 -7.91 8.44
N LEU A 157 6.15 -6.63 8.25
CA LEU A 157 5.01 -6.23 7.44
C LEU A 157 5.24 -6.56 5.96
N SER A 158 6.44 -6.33 5.42
CA SER A 158 6.72 -6.65 4.01
C SER A 158 6.49 -8.14 3.73
N SER A 159 7.02 -9.03 4.57
CA SER A 159 6.82 -10.47 4.40
C SER A 159 5.40 -10.92 4.69
N TYR A 160 4.69 -10.32 5.66
CA TYR A 160 3.28 -10.61 5.90
C TYR A 160 2.41 -10.35 4.66
N ILE A 161 2.54 -9.16 4.06
CA ILE A 161 1.78 -8.77 2.86
C ILE A 161 2.17 -9.68 1.68
N ASN A 162 3.45 -9.97 1.50
CA ASN A 162 3.93 -10.83 0.41
C ASN A 162 3.47 -12.30 0.57
N ASN A 163 3.36 -12.81 1.80
CA ASN A 163 2.83 -14.14 2.08
C ASN A 163 1.35 -14.26 1.67
N LYS A 164 0.61 -13.16 1.76
CA LYS A 164 -0.74 -13.03 1.19
C LYS A 164 -0.77 -12.88 -0.33
N LYS A 165 0.37 -12.99 -1.02
CA LYS A 165 0.47 -12.83 -2.49
C LYS A 165 0.01 -11.45 -2.98
N ILE A 166 0.30 -10.41 -2.20
CA ILE A 166 0.09 -9.00 -2.55
C ILE A 166 1.47 -8.38 -2.82
N ASP A 167 1.62 -7.71 -3.96
CA ASP A 167 2.81 -6.91 -4.28
C ASP A 167 2.45 -5.43 -4.22
N ILE A 168 2.93 -4.72 -3.20
CA ILE A 168 2.47 -3.35 -2.96
C ILE A 168 2.79 -2.38 -4.09
N LYS A 169 3.75 -2.72 -4.96
CA LYS A 169 4.16 -1.86 -6.08
C LYS A 169 3.16 -1.85 -7.23
N ARG A 170 2.11 -2.68 -7.18
CA ARG A 170 1.03 -2.74 -8.17
C ARG A 170 -0.30 -2.95 -7.44
N PHE A 171 -1.40 -2.86 -8.17
CA PHE A 171 -2.74 -3.16 -7.66
C PHE A 171 -3.44 -4.17 -8.56
N SER A 172 -4.20 -5.05 -7.94
CA SER A 172 -5.19 -5.91 -8.57
C SER A 172 -6.44 -5.95 -7.67
N PHE A 173 -7.62 -6.01 -8.27
CA PHE A 173 -8.86 -6.21 -7.51
C PHE A 173 -8.85 -7.50 -6.69
N GLU A 174 -8.07 -8.51 -7.09
CA GLU A 174 -7.88 -9.73 -6.29
C GLU A 174 -7.24 -9.46 -4.93
N ASP A 175 -6.46 -8.38 -4.79
CA ASP A 175 -5.82 -8.03 -3.51
C ASP A 175 -6.85 -7.68 -2.44
N LEU A 176 -8.05 -7.24 -2.83
CA LEU A 176 -9.14 -6.91 -1.89
C LEU A 176 -9.72 -8.14 -1.19
N ASN A 177 -9.42 -9.34 -1.69
CA ASN A 177 -9.96 -10.62 -1.19
C ASN A 177 -8.93 -11.47 -0.42
N LYS A 178 -7.73 -10.95 -0.12
CA LYS A 178 -6.59 -11.70 0.47
C LYS A 178 -6.25 -11.25 1.90
#